data_AF-A0A1I5CW16-F1
#
_entry.id   AF-A0A1I5CW16-F1
#
_cell.length_a   1.000
_cell.length_b   1.000
_cell.length_c   1.000
_cell.angle_alpha   90.00
_cell.angle_beta   90.00
_cell.angle_gamma   90.00
#
_symmetry.space_group_name_H-M   'P 1'
#
loop_
_entity.id
_entity.type
_entity.pdbx_description
1 polymer ?
#
loop_
_entity_poly.entity_id
_entity_poly.type
_entity_poly.pdbx_seq_one_letter_code
_entity_poly.pdbx_strand_id
1 'polypeptide(L)'
;MASDPSMEIVTYRCDRVRTLDSGRHQRDASEYVEMTLEHAQGQDTGLVKARIHIAAASKDMTFKECARTLKDGSNFSDWFASECRGLGSHDATPYTIEPFLVGAYAGISPLVSQDGYAMREVLTKIGASLGTGTPERTFVIYANRKPLYEFFCFERKTAAGQQ
;
A
#
# COMPACT_ATOMS: atom_id res chain seq x y z
N MET A 1 -19.28 6.19 -31.67
CA MET A 1 -19.11 6.84 -30.36
C MET A 1 -18.24 5.90 -29.54
N ALA A 2 -16.98 6.26 -29.30
CA ALA A 2 -16.09 5.43 -28.50
C ALA A 2 -16.54 5.53 -27.04
N SER A 3 -16.83 4.39 -26.42
CA SER A 3 -17.10 4.27 -25.00
C SER A 3 -15.91 4.87 -24.25
N ASP A 4 -16.19 5.86 -23.41
CA ASP A 4 -15.24 6.44 -22.47
C ASP A 4 -14.52 5.31 -21.71
N PRO A 5 -13.17 5.24 -21.65
CA PRO A 5 -12.51 4.24 -20.82
C PRO A 5 -12.89 4.54 -19.37
N SER A 6 -13.85 3.78 -18.83
CA SER A 6 -14.38 3.96 -17.49
C SER A 6 -13.23 3.97 -16.49
N MET A 7 -12.94 5.13 -15.91
CA MET A 7 -12.04 5.22 -14.78
C MET A 7 -12.72 4.55 -13.60
N GLU A 8 -12.05 3.56 -13.03
CA GLU A 8 -12.51 2.85 -11.84
C GLU A 8 -11.73 3.34 -10.64
N ILE A 9 -12.45 3.70 -9.58
CA ILE A 9 -11.86 4.12 -8.31
C ILE A 9 -12.01 2.96 -7.34
N VAL A 10 -10.90 2.36 -6.94
CA VAL A 10 -10.88 1.25 -5.97
C VAL A 10 -10.29 1.75 -4.66
N THR A 11 -10.96 1.44 -3.56
CA THR A 11 -10.51 1.83 -2.22
C THR A 11 -10.13 0.60 -1.42
N TYR A 12 -9.00 0.66 -0.74
CA TYR A 12 -8.44 -0.41 0.08
C TYR A 12 -8.32 0.04 1.53
N ARG A 13 -8.54 -0.92 2.43
CA ARG A 13 -8.08 -0.83 3.82
C ARG A 13 -6.85 -1.72 3.95
N CYS A 14 -5.74 -1.14 4.36
CA CYS A 14 -4.51 -1.85 4.59
C CYS A 14 -4.14 -1.81 6.07
N ASP A 15 -4.05 -2.95 6.73
CA ASP A 15 -3.63 -3.01 8.14
C ASP A 15 -2.19 -3.44 8.25
N ARG A 16 -1.49 -2.92 9.27
CA ARG A 16 -0.07 -3.24 9.49
C ARG A 16 0.09 -4.73 9.74
N VAL A 17 1.08 -5.31 9.10
CA VAL A 17 1.59 -6.65 9.40
C VAL A 17 3.03 -6.50 9.86
N ARG A 18 3.37 -7.17 10.95
CA ARG A 18 4.74 -7.22 11.48
C ARG A 18 5.20 -8.65 11.67
N THR A 19 6.46 -8.89 11.38
CA THR A 19 7.15 -10.14 11.73
C THR A 19 7.73 -9.98 13.13
N LEU A 20 7.36 -10.86 14.04
CA LEU A 20 7.87 -10.93 15.40
C LEU A 20 9.22 -11.66 15.42
N ASP A 21 9.99 -11.50 16.49
CA ASP A 21 11.29 -12.20 16.66
C ASP A 21 11.16 -13.73 16.58
N SER A 22 9.99 -14.26 16.93
CA SER A 22 9.64 -15.68 16.76
C SER A 22 9.47 -16.15 15.30
N GLY A 23 9.58 -15.25 14.32
CA GLY A 23 9.26 -15.50 12.91
C GLY A 23 7.76 -15.55 12.60
N ARG A 24 6.88 -15.45 13.62
CA ARG A 24 5.43 -15.36 13.42
C ARG A 24 5.02 -13.98 12.95
N HIS A 25 3.97 -13.92 12.16
CA HIS A 25 3.36 -12.66 11.75
C HIS A 25 2.23 -12.26 12.70
N GLN A 26 2.05 -10.96 12.87
CA GLN A 26 0.94 -10.38 13.61
C GLN A 26 0.35 -9.23 12.81
N ARG A 27 -0.98 -9.18 12.75
CA ARG A 27 -1.73 -8.02 12.27
C ARG A 27 -1.93 -7.02 13.41
N ASP A 28 -1.69 -5.76 13.12
CA ASP A 28 -1.99 -4.63 13.99
C ASP A 28 -2.91 -3.68 13.23
N ALA A 29 -4.20 -3.70 13.56
CA ALA A 29 -5.19 -2.84 12.91
C ALA A 29 -5.19 -1.40 13.46
N SER A 30 -4.43 -1.12 14.53
CA SER A 30 -4.30 0.24 15.07
C SER A 30 -3.46 1.13 14.16
N GLU A 31 -2.54 0.56 13.39
CA GLU A 31 -1.77 1.26 12.36
C GLU A 31 -2.21 0.79 10.98
N TYR A 32 -2.48 1.74 10.08
CA TYR A 32 -3.15 1.42 8.83
C TYR A 32 -2.89 2.41 7.71
N VAL A 33 -3.25 2.00 6.49
CA VAL A 33 -3.36 2.86 5.33
C VAL A 33 -4.76 2.72 4.75
N GLU A 34 -5.45 3.84 4.55
CA GLU A 34 -6.61 3.91 3.66
C GLU A 34 -6.12 4.41 2.31
N MET A 35 -6.25 3.60 1.28
CA MET A 35 -5.67 3.86 -0.03
C MET A 35 -6.76 3.87 -1.10
N THR A 36 -6.77 4.89 -1.94
CA THR A 36 -7.61 4.97 -3.13
C THR A 36 -6.73 4.99 -4.36
N LEU A 37 -6.98 4.06 -5.29
CA LEU A 37 -6.30 3.94 -6.57
C LEU A 37 -7.27 4.24 -7.70
N GLU A 38 -6.80 4.98 -8.70
CA GLU A 38 -7.51 5.12 -9.97
C GLU A 38 -6.96 4.12 -10.98
N HIS A 39 -7.87 3.40 -11.62
CA HIS A 39 -7.58 2.47 -12.70
C HIS A 39 -8.16 2.99 -14.00
N ALA A 40 -7.35 2.95 -15.05
CA ALA A 40 -7.81 3.09 -16.42
C ALA A 40 -7.54 1.76 -17.14
N GLN A 41 -8.58 1.17 -17.73
CA GLN A 41 -8.46 -0.09 -18.49
C GLN A 41 -7.84 -1.24 -17.65
N GLY A 42 -8.20 -1.32 -16.37
CA GLY A 42 -7.68 -2.35 -15.44
C GLY A 42 -6.21 -2.16 -15.03
N GLN A 43 -5.63 -0.98 -15.26
CA GLN A 43 -4.25 -0.64 -14.92
C GLN A 43 -4.19 0.59 -14.02
N ASP A 44 -3.30 0.58 -13.03
CA ASP A 44 -3.08 1.72 -12.13
C ASP A 44 -2.60 2.93 -12.94
N THR A 45 -3.28 4.08 -12.82
CA THR A 45 -2.88 5.31 -13.53
C THR A 45 -1.72 6.03 -12.86
N GLY A 46 -1.34 5.60 -11.65
CA GLY A 46 -0.35 6.26 -10.79
C GLY A 46 -0.96 7.30 -9.86
N LEU A 47 -2.25 7.62 -10.01
CA LEU A 47 -2.98 8.43 -9.06
C LEU A 47 -3.32 7.59 -7.82
N VAL A 48 -2.66 7.93 -6.71
CA VAL A 48 -2.82 7.30 -5.42
C VAL A 48 -3.13 8.36 -4.39
N LYS A 49 -4.22 8.18 -3.65
CA LYS A 49 -4.50 8.95 -2.43
C LYS A 49 -4.34 8.00 -1.26
N ALA A 50 -3.52 8.37 -0.29
CA ALA A 50 -3.29 7.56 0.89
C ALA A 50 -3.47 8.40 2.16
N ARG A 51 -4.17 7.82 3.14
CA ARG A 51 -4.17 8.29 4.52
C ARG A 51 -3.46 7.23 5.35
N ILE A 52 -2.29 7.58 5.88
CA ILE A 52 -1.41 6.68 6.60
C ILE A 52 -1.47 7.04 8.08
N HIS A 53 -1.93 6.11 8.90
CA HIS A 53 -1.97 6.23 10.34
C HIS A 53 -0.92 5.31 10.95
N ILE A 54 0.13 5.88 11.55
CA ILE A 54 1.22 5.16 12.21
C ILE A 54 1.60 5.87 13.51
N ALA A 55 2.02 5.10 14.52
CA ALA A 55 2.37 5.66 15.83
C ALA A 55 3.62 6.55 15.81
N ALA A 56 4.46 6.42 14.78
CA ALA A 56 5.71 7.16 14.59
C ALA A 56 5.51 8.57 13.96
N ALA A 57 4.27 9.04 13.87
CA ALA A 57 3.93 10.37 13.40
C ALA A 57 2.90 11.02 14.34
N SER A 58 2.95 12.34 14.49
CA SER A 58 1.97 13.06 15.32
C SER A 58 0.60 13.26 14.66
N LYS A 59 0.49 12.93 13.37
CA LYS A 59 -0.70 13.08 12.53
C LYS A 59 -0.78 11.96 11.51
N ASP A 60 -1.94 11.86 10.87
CA ASP A 60 -2.07 11.07 9.65
C ASP A 60 -1.22 11.68 8.52
N MET A 61 -0.54 10.79 7.83
CA MET A 61 0.43 11.11 6.79
C MET A 61 -0.10 10.75 5.40
N THR A 62 0.54 11.28 4.38
CA THR A 62 0.36 10.93 2.97
C THR A 62 1.69 11.03 2.24
N PHE A 63 1.78 10.41 1.07
CA PHE A 63 2.82 10.75 0.09
C PHE A 63 2.23 11.73 -0.93
N LYS A 64 3.06 12.69 -1.37
CA LYS A 64 2.65 13.77 -2.28
C LYS A 64 2.74 13.37 -3.75
N GLU A 65 3.67 12.48 -4.07
CA GLU A 65 4.02 12.13 -5.43
C GLU A 65 3.96 10.62 -5.55
N CYS A 66 3.12 10.10 -6.46
CA CYS A 66 3.07 8.69 -6.77
C CYS A 66 3.18 8.51 -8.28
N ALA A 67 4.00 7.54 -8.69
CA ALA A 67 4.24 7.24 -10.08
C ALA A 67 4.43 5.74 -10.27
N ARG A 68 4.25 5.26 -11.50
CA ARG A 68 4.60 3.89 -11.84
C ARG A 68 6.09 3.66 -11.63
N THR A 69 6.44 2.53 -11.04
CA THR A 69 7.84 2.18 -10.79
C THR A 69 8.56 1.96 -12.12
N LEU A 70 9.72 2.60 -12.27
CA LEU A 70 10.60 2.37 -13.42
C LEU A 70 11.15 0.95 -13.36
N LYS A 71 11.05 0.21 -14.47
CA LYS A 71 11.58 -1.16 -14.58
C LYS A 71 13.09 -1.11 -14.81
N ASP A 72 13.82 -0.89 -13.72
CA ASP A 72 15.28 -0.75 -13.69
C ASP A 72 16.01 -2.05 -13.32
N GLY A 73 15.27 -3.14 -13.07
CA GLY A 73 15.82 -4.45 -12.71
C GLY A 73 16.23 -4.57 -11.24
N SER A 74 15.90 -3.58 -10.41
CA SER A 74 16.02 -3.70 -8.96
C SER A 74 14.91 -4.57 -8.39
N ASN A 75 15.18 -5.23 -7.25
CA ASN A 75 14.16 -5.96 -6.49
C ASN A 75 12.92 -5.09 -6.19
N PHE A 76 13.14 -3.79 -5.95
CA PHE A 76 12.04 -2.86 -5.72
C PHE A 76 11.15 -2.74 -6.96
N SER A 77 11.75 -2.58 -8.14
CA SER A 77 11.00 -2.52 -9.42
C SER A 77 10.29 -3.83 -9.78
N ASP A 78 10.76 -4.96 -9.26
CA ASP A 78 10.12 -6.26 -9.45
C ASP A 78 8.94 -6.49 -8.50
N TRP A 79 9.01 -5.93 -7.29
CA TRP A 79 7.98 -6.14 -6.26
C TRP A 79 6.85 -5.12 -6.30
N PHE A 80 7.10 -3.91 -6.81
CA PHE A 80 6.16 -2.81 -6.76
C PHE A 80 5.79 -2.29 -8.15
N ALA A 81 4.50 -1.98 -8.31
CA ALA A 81 3.95 -1.38 -9.51
C ALA A 81 4.00 0.16 -9.45
N SER A 82 3.87 0.71 -8.25
CA SER A 82 3.93 2.16 -8.01
C SER A 82 4.91 2.48 -6.88
N GLU A 83 5.61 3.60 -7.04
CA GLU A 83 6.45 4.22 -6.02
C GLU A 83 5.84 5.56 -5.61
N CYS A 84 5.75 5.80 -4.30
CA CYS A 84 5.28 7.04 -3.72
C CYS A 84 6.37 7.73 -2.89
N ARG A 85 6.52 9.05 -3.03
CA ARG A 85 7.56 9.87 -2.40
C ARG A 85 7.00 11.16 -1.82
N GLY A 86 7.84 11.86 -1.06
CA GLY A 86 7.49 13.13 -0.44
C GLY A 86 6.47 12.96 0.69
N LEU A 87 6.87 12.25 1.75
CA LEU A 87 6.06 12.08 2.95
C LEU A 87 5.66 13.47 3.52
N GLY A 88 4.38 13.62 3.87
CA GLY A 88 3.83 14.84 4.45
C GLY A 88 2.57 14.55 5.25
N SER A 89 2.07 15.55 5.96
CA SER A 89 0.77 15.45 6.63
C SER A 89 -0.36 15.33 5.61
N HIS A 90 -1.36 14.52 5.94
CA HIS A 90 -2.54 14.34 5.10
C HIS A 90 -3.37 15.63 4.98
N ASP A 91 -3.38 16.47 6.02
CA ASP A 91 -4.11 17.75 6.08
C ASP A 91 -3.26 18.96 5.60
N ALA A 92 -2.05 18.72 5.08
CA ALA A 92 -1.09 19.74 4.64
C ALA A 92 -0.66 20.77 5.72
N THR A 93 -0.85 20.45 7.00
CA THR A 93 -0.39 21.30 8.11
C THR A 93 0.96 20.84 8.70
N PRO A 94 1.62 21.63 9.56
CA PRO A 94 2.85 21.19 10.24
C PRO A 94 2.67 19.86 11.00
N TYR A 95 3.69 19.02 10.94
CA TYR A 95 3.69 17.68 11.53
C TYR A 95 5.08 17.32 12.06
N THR A 96 5.15 16.25 12.85
CA THR A 96 6.39 15.64 13.32
C THR A 96 6.39 14.15 13.00
N ILE A 97 7.57 13.63 12.67
CA ILE A 97 7.83 12.21 12.43
C ILE A 97 9.07 11.79 13.20
N GLU A 98 9.16 10.50 13.51
CA GLU A 98 10.40 9.93 14.01
C GLU A 98 11.54 10.08 13.00
N PRO A 99 12.80 10.31 13.44
CA PRO A 99 13.93 10.58 12.55
C PRO A 99 14.19 9.50 11.49
N PHE A 100 13.88 8.24 11.78
CA PHE A 100 14.08 7.14 10.84
C PHE A 100 13.12 7.17 9.64
N LEU A 101 12.06 7.99 9.68
CA LEU A 101 11.13 8.21 8.58
C LEU A 101 11.56 9.33 7.63
N VAL A 102 12.66 10.04 7.93
CA VAL A 102 13.19 11.07 7.04
C VAL A 102 13.61 10.44 5.72
N GLY A 103 13.10 10.97 4.61
CA GLY A 103 13.34 10.43 3.27
C GLY A 103 12.62 9.12 2.98
N ALA A 104 11.61 8.76 3.78
CA ALA A 104 10.78 7.60 3.52
C ALA A 104 10.07 7.71 2.15
N TYR A 105 9.87 6.55 1.54
CA TYR A 105 9.11 6.35 0.31
C TYR A 105 8.26 5.08 0.47
N ALA A 106 7.29 4.87 -0.41
CA ALA A 106 6.46 3.68 -0.36
C ALA A 106 6.42 2.95 -1.70
N GLY A 107 6.34 1.62 -1.61
CA GLY A 107 6.04 0.74 -2.73
C GLY A 107 4.62 0.18 -2.60
N ILE A 108 3.87 0.19 -3.70
CA ILE A 108 2.55 -0.43 -3.78
C ILE A 108 2.67 -1.59 -4.76
N SER A 109 2.31 -2.80 -4.31
CA SER A 109 2.39 -3.98 -5.18
C SER A 109 1.42 -3.86 -6.35
N PRO A 110 1.65 -4.60 -7.46
CA PRO A 110 0.56 -4.95 -8.36
C PRO A 110 -0.54 -5.74 -7.60
N LEU A 111 -1.62 -6.07 -8.29
CA LEU A 111 -2.57 -7.06 -7.76
C LEU A 111 -1.83 -8.36 -7.47
N VAL A 112 -1.98 -8.89 -6.26
CA VAL A 112 -1.32 -10.13 -5.83
C VAL A 112 -1.82 -11.34 -6.61
N SER A 113 -3.06 -11.27 -7.12
CA SER A 113 -3.65 -12.28 -8.01
C SER A 113 -3.05 -12.26 -9.42
N GLN A 114 -2.32 -11.21 -9.82
CA GLN A 114 -1.73 -11.10 -11.15
C GLN A 114 -0.73 -12.23 -11.40
N ASP A 115 -0.80 -12.81 -12.60
CA ASP A 115 0.09 -13.90 -12.99
C ASP A 115 1.55 -13.45 -13.04
N GLY A 116 2.44 -14.31 -12.55
CA GLY A 116 3.87 -14.05 -12.50
C GLY A 116 4.33 -13.13 -11.36
N TYR A 117 3.44 -12.68 -10.46
CA TYR A 117 3.87 -11.89 -9.32
C TYR A 117 4.67 -12.71 -8.30
N ALA A 118 5.96 -12.38 -8.15
CA ALA A 118 6.93 -13.17 -7.38
C ALA A 118 6.57 -13.36 -5.90
N MET A 119 5.85 -12.40 -5.29
CA MET A 119 5.51 -12.46 -3.87
C MET A 119 4.17 -13.17 -3.58
N ARG A 120 3.43 -13.62 -4.60
CA ARG A 120 2.09 -14.20 -4.44
C ARG A 120 2.04 -15.36 -3.44
N GLU A 121 2.95 -16.31 -3.55
CA GLU A 121 2.97 -17.48 -2.66
C GLU A 121 3.30 -17.10 -1.22
N VAL A 122 4.26 -16.19 -1.03
CA VAL A 122 4.69 -15.71 0.30
C VAL A 122 3.53 -14.99 0.97
N LEU A 123 2.89 -14.04 0.28
CA LEU A 123 1.75 -13.28 0.81
C LEU A 123 0.54 -14.16 1.11
N THR A 124 0.29 -15.18 0.29
CA THR A 124 -0.77 -16.17 0.55
C THR A 124 -0.51 -16.95 1.83
N LYS A 125 0.73 -17.42 2.05
CA LYS A 125 1.10 -18.16 3.28
C LYS A 125 0.99 -17.28 4.52
N ILE A 126 1.47 -16.03 4.45
CA ILE A 126 1.37 -15.08 5.56
C ILE A 126 -0.09 -14.77 5.87
N GLY A 127 -0.88 -14.42 4.85
CA GLY A 127 -2.30 -14.13 5.00
C GLY A 127 -3.12 -15.29 5.56
N ALA A 128 -2.80 -16.52 5.17
CA ALA A 128 -3.38 -17.73 5.76
C ALA A 128 -3.01 -17.87 7.25
N SER A 129 -1.75 -17.64 7.62
CA SER A 129 -1.30 -17.71 9.03
C SER A 129 -1.95 -16.64 9.93
N LEU A 130 -2.37 -15.52 9.34
CA LEU A 130 -3.07 -14.42 10.02
C LEU A 130 -4.60 -14.62 10.05
N GLY A 131 -5.14 -15.62 9.34
CA GLY A 131 -6.58 -15.83 9.21
C GLY A 131 -7.30 -14.76 8.38
N THR A 132 -6.58 -13.98 7.57
CA THR A 132 -7.14 -12.90 6.74
C THR A 132 -7.33 -13.29 5.28
N GLY A 133 -6.72 -14.40 4.86
CA GLY A 133 -6.61 -14.76 3.44
C GLY A 133 -5.52 -13.95 2.72
N THR A 134 -5.35 -14.21 1.43
CA THR A 134 -4.36 -13.52 0.59
C THR A 134 -4.73 -12.04 0.43
N PRO A 135 -3.84 -11.09 0.76
CA PRO A 135 -4.11 -9.68 0.50
C PRO A 135 -4.20 -9.43 -1.00
N GLU A 136 -5.03 -8.48 -1.41
CA GLU A 136 -5.16 -8.11 -2.82
C GLU A 136 -3.97 -7.27 -3.28
N ARG A 137 -3.43 -6.45 -2.37
CA ARG A 137 -2.22 -5.66 -2.56
C ARG A 137 -1.44 -5.53 -1.26
N THR A 138 -0.21 -5.07 -1.36
CA THR A 138 0.57 -4.60 -0.22
C THR A 138 0.98 -3.16 -0.40
N PHE A 139 0.99 -2.41 0.69
CA PHE A 139 1.60 -1.09 0.79
C PHE A 139 2.80 -1.22 1.73
N VAL A 140 3.98 -0.79 1.32
CA VAL A 140 5.20 -0.94 2.11
C VAL A 140 5.94 0.38 2.19
N ILE A 141 6.18 0.87 3.40
CA ILE A 141 6.99 2.07 3.65
C ILE A 141 8.45 1.65 3.84
N TYR A 142 9.32 2.23 3.03
CA TYR A 142 10.76 2.08 3.08
C TYR A 142 11.41 3.35 3.62
N ALA A 143 12.49 3.18 4.38
CA ALA A 143 13.50 4.22 4.56
C ALA A 143 14.86 3.55 4.62
N ASN A 144 15.92 4.27 4.23
CA ASN A 144 17.28 3.72 4.21
C ASN A 144 17.40 2.36 3.48
N ARG A 145 16.63 2.19 2.39
CA ARG A 145 16.55 0.96 1.55
C ARG A 145 16.08 -0.30 2.29
N LYS A 146 15.37 -0.15 3.41
CA LYS A 146 14.79 -1.27 4.17
C LYS A 146 13.29 -1.08 4.37
N PRO A 147 12.48 -2.15 4.31
CA PRO A 147 11.08 -2.06 4.69
C PRO A 147 10.98 -1.75 6.19
N LEU A 148 10.17 -0.76 6.55
CA LEU A 148 9.92 -0.36 7.93
C LEU A 148 8.50 -0.70 8.37
N TYR A 149 7.54 -0.52 7.47
CA TYR A 149 6.14 -0.84 7.69
C TYR A 149 5.60 -1.59 6.49
N GLU A 150 4.98 -2.73 6.74
CA GLU A 150 4.29 -3.53 5.73
C GLU A 150 2.80 -3.54 6.07
N PHE A 151 1.96 -3.32 5.06
CA PHE A 151 0.51 -3.31 5.22
C PHE A 151 -0.13 -4.24 4.20
N PHE A 152 -1.08 -5.05 4.66
CA PHE A 152 -1.85 -5.96 3.82
C PHE A 152 -3.18 -5.31 3.47
N CYS A 153 -3.40 -5.07 2.18
CA CYS A 153 -4.54 -4.33 1.66
C CYS A 153 -5.64 -5.26 1.16
N PHE A 154 -6.87 -4.93 1.54
CA PHE A 154 -8.09 -5.57 1.06
C PHE A 154 -9.04 -4.47 0.59
N GLU A 155 -9.66 -4.67 -0.57
CA GLU A 155 -10.66 -3.76 -1.11
C GLU A 155 -11.78 -3.56 -0.09
N ARG A 156 -12.08 -2.30 0.20
CA ARG A 156 -13.31 -1.96 0.90
C ARG A 156 -14.42 -2.16 -0.09
N LYS A 157 -15.12 -3.28 0.02
CA LYS A 157 -16.42 -3.42 -0.63
C LYS A 157 -17.29 -2.27 -0.15
N THR A 158 -17.54 -1.31 -1.01
CA THR A 158 -18.61 -0.33 -0.81
C THR A 158 -19.85 -1.17 -0.57
N ALA A 159 -20.54 -0.97 0.55
CA ALA A 159 -21.79 -1.66 0.80
C ALA A 159 -22.76 -1.28 -0.33
N ALA A 160 -22.86 -2.12 -1.35
CA ALA A 160 -23.85 -2.00 -2.39
C ALA A 160 -25.20 -2.34 -1.75
N GLY A 161 -26.03 -1.32 -1.53
CA GLY A 161 -27.46 -1.46 -1.28
C GLY A 161 -27.86 -2.04 0.09
N GLN A 162 -28.00 -1.17 1.08
CA GLN A 162 -29.19 -1.25 1.94
C GLN A 162 -30.19 -0.25 1.38
N GLN A 163 -31.11 -0.74 0.55
CA GLN A 163 -32.42 -0.12 0.32
C GLN A 163 -33.44 -0.88 1.15
#